data_AF-A0A4V2Y0J8-F1
#
_entry.id   AF-A0A4V2Y0J8-F1
#
_cell.length_a   1.000
_cell.length_b   1.000
_cell.length_c   1.000
_cell.angle_alpha   90.00
_cell.angle_beta   90.00
_cell.angle_gamma   90.00
#
_symmetry.space_group_name_H-M   'P 1'
#
loop_
_entity.id
_entity.type
_entity.pdbx_description
1 polymer ?
#
loop_
_entity_poly.entity_id
_entity_poly.type
_entity_poly.pdbx_seq_one_letter_code
_entity_poly.pdbx_strand_id
1 'polypeptide(L)'
;MANPLHVDVLRNLANHADRATALGEVSELTKMLLKETGRGLQLAEADLSNLDLSGCDLEGAVLSRAVLHGAKLVGANLERCTMICPGLERTDLSRARLRGAYVHALAAQTSKLDDADLSDLRDATGSLFHGCSMRGANLSGAQLAGATFYQCDLTGADMSGTALQGAEINECLLRSTTLGQAQVSQLTITKCSMTGADLTGASGEGAVLQRLTDADEVTLTGASLSGVRISGVRASGWSASGIHAPRADISQVSLIGANFSGADLSQARIVESALPDANLTGAILHAASILSSSLVGANLSNAQGENLHVVESSLREADLTQFTGRCMTMRDTGLKQARMRGINLYRAMLTGDPPRAMCLAGADLTGAILVQAYIAADLNGANLREANGAYSRFSQSDLTGADLSGANMYQSTWVKVTCQEVSVAGVQAPIFIDRCPGLIESAKKSQEDGAEKFVSFIEGLGLLLAGERKGST
;
A
#
# COMPACT_ATOMS: atom_id res chain seq x y z
N MET A 1 14.99 -39.21 25.77
CA MET A 1 16.45 -39.41 25.83
C MET A 1 16.88 -40.14 24.57
N ALA A 2 18.05 -39.80 24.03
CA ALA A 2 18.61 -40.42 22.83
C ALA A 2 18.85 -41.92 23.06
N ASN A 3 18.66 -42.72 22.01
CA ASN A 3 19.12 -44.10 22.01
C ASN A 3 20.62 -44.11 21.67
N PRO A 4 21.50 -44.62 22.57
CA PRO A 4 22.94 -44.63 22.34
C PRO A 4 23.33 -45.30 21.01
N LEU A 5 22.64 -46.39 20.65
CA LEU A 5 22.89 -47.11 19.40
C LEU A 5 22.63 -46.23 18.17
N HIS A 6 21.58 -45.40 18.20
CA HIS A 6 21.29 -44.49 17.08
C HIS A 6 22.35 -43.39 16.96
N VAL A 7 22.84 -42.87 18.09
CA VAL A 7 23.90 -41.85 18.12
C VAL A 7 25.22 -42.43 17.62
N ASP A 8 25.57 -43.64 18.02
CA ASP A 8 26.81 -44.31 17.61
C ASP A 8 26.83 -44.60 16.11
N VAL A 9 25.71 -45.01 15.52
CA VAL A 9 25.60 -45.17 14.06
C VAL A 9 25.92 -43.86 13.33
N LEU A 10 25.40 -42.72 13.81
CA LEU A 10 25.69 -41.41 13.21
C LEU A 10 27.14 -40.95 13.42
N ARG A 11 27.74 -41.25 14.57
CA ARG A 11 29.16 -40.96 14.84
C ARG A 11 30.09 -41.81 13.99
N ASN A 12 29.75 -43.07 13.78
CA ASN A 12 30.51 -43.97 12.92
C ASN A 12 30.43 -43.56 11.45
N LEU A 13 29.30 -43.00 11.01
CA LEU A 13 29.15 -42.45 9.66
C LEU A 13 30.19 -41.37 9.34
N ALA A 14 30.56 -40.53 10.32
CA ALA A 14 31.59 -39.51 10.13
C ALA A 14 33.01 -40.07 9.94
N ASN A 15 33.26 -41.31 10.38
CA ASN A 15 34.57 -41.97 10.35
C ASN A 15 34.64 -43.14 9.35
N HIS A 16 33.57 -43.40 8.59
CA HIS A 16 33.46 -44.58 7.73
C HIS A 16 34.25 -44.41 6.43
N ALA A 17 35.02 -45.43 6.03
CA ALA A 17 35.83 -45.41 4.81
C ALA A 17 34.97 -45.34 3.53
N ASP A 18 33.76 -45.91 3.57
CA ASP A 18 32.76 -45.83 2.51
C ASP A 18 31.48 -45.16 3.03
N ARG A 19 31.35 -43.85 2.75
CA ARG A 19 30.22 -43.04 3.20
C ARG A 19 28.89 -43.48 2.57
N ALA A 20 28.90 -44.01 1.34
CA ALA A 20 27.67 -44.40 0.66
C ALA A 20 27.03 -45.61 1.34
N THR A 21 27.84 -46.59 1.71
CA THR A 21 27.39 -47.76 2.48
C THR A 21 26.85 -47.35 3.85
N ALA A 22 27.56 -46.47 4.59
CA ALA A 22 27.10 -45.99 5.89
C ALA A 22 25.77 -45.21 5.82
N LEU A 23 25.57 -44.39 4.77
CA LEU A 23 24.30 -43.71 4.52
C LEU A 23 23.16 -44.72 4.23
N GLY A 24 23.47 -45.80 3.51
CA GLY A 24 22.55 -46.90 3.26
C GLY A 24 22.10 -47.59 4.55
N GLU A 25 23.04 -47.87 5.46
CA GLU A 25 22.75 -48.47 6.78
C GLU A 25 21.84 -47.57 7.62
N VAL A 26 22.11 -46.25 7.65
CA VAL A 26 21.23 -45.29 8.33
C VAL A 26 19.83 -45.30 7.72
N SER A 27 19.71 -45.29 6.39
CA SER A 27 18.40 -45.28 5.73
C SER A 27 17.60 -46.56 5.98
N GLU A 28 18.22 -47.74 5.96
CA GLU A 28 17.53 -48.99 6.28
C GLU A 28 17.07 -49.03 7.75
N LEU A 29 17.90 -48.55 8.68
CA LEU A 29 17.50 -48.38 10.07
C LEU A 29 16.32 -47.41 10.21
N THR A 30 16.35 -46.26 9.53
CA THR A 30 15.26 -45.28 9.54
C THR A 30 13.95 -45.88 9.03
N LYS A 31 13.98 -46.58 7.88
CA LYS A 31 12.80 -47.26 7.32
C LYS A 31 12.23 -48.32 8.26
N MET A 32 13.10 -49.13 8.86
CA MET A 32 12.69 -50.14 9.83
C MET A 32 11.98 -49.50 11.03
N LEU A 33 12.58 -48.47 11.62
CA LEU A 33 12.02 -47.75 12.77
C LEU A 33 10.67 -47.09 12.43
N LEU A 34 10.55 -46.47 11.25
CA LEU A 34 9.30 -45.89 10.79
C LEU A 34 8.19 -46.94 10.64
N LYS A 35 8.52 -48.12 10.11
CA LYS A 35 7.56 -49.23 9.95
C LYS A 35 7.10 -49.80 11.29
N GLU A 36 8.01 -49.95 12.25
CA GLU A 36 7.71 -50.59 13.54
C GLU A 36 7.08 -49.63 14.55
N THR A 37 7.54 -48.38 14.59
CA THR A 37 7.20 -47.43 15.66
C THR A 37 6.45 -46.20 15.18
N GLY A 38 6.41 -45.96 13.86
CA GLY A 38 5.91 -44.70 13.28
C GLY A 38 6.83 -43.50 13.51
N ARG A 39 8.04 -43.70 14.07
CA ARG A 39 9.05 -42.67 14.33
C ARG A 39 10.41 -43.11 13.80
N GLY A 40 11.25 -42.15 13.44
CA GLY A 40 12.64 -42.39 13.04
C GLY A 40 13.59 -42.49 14.24
N LEU A 41 14.87 -42.19 14.01
CA LEU A 41 15.91 -42.26 15.03
C LEU A 41 15.57 -41.40 16.26
N GLN A 42 15.65 -42.00 17.44
CA GLN A 42 15.55 -41.32 18.72
C GLN A 42 16.87 -40.64 19.10
N LEU A 43 16.97 -39.33 18.87
CA LEU A 43 18.18 -38.51 19.02
C LEU A 43 17.98 -37.33 20.00
N ALA A 44 16.95 -37.40 20.85
CA ALA A 44 16.63 -36.32 21.78
C ALA A 44 17.78 -36.10 22.77
N GLU A 45 18.23 -34.85 22.92
CA GLU A 45 19.40 -34.47 23.74
C GLU A 45 20.74 -35.05 23.27
N ALA A 46 20.82 -35.62 22.07
CA ALA A 46 22.07 -36.10 21.53
C ALA A 46 23.00 -34.92 21.19
N ASP A 47 24.30 -35.09 21.48
CA ASP A 47 25.34 -34.21 20.97
C ASP A 47 25.83 -34.75 19.61
N LEU A 48 25.45 -34.00 18.57
CA LEU A 48 25.75 -34.24 17.16
C LEU A 48 26.60 -33.09 16.59
N SER A 49 27.25 -32.30 17.46
CA SER A 49 28.01 -31.12 17.07
C SER A 49 29.15 -31.49 16.10
N ASN A 50 29.35 -30.65 15.08
CA ASN A 50 30.40 -30.76 14.06
C ASN A 50 30.39 -32.07 13.23
N LEU A 51 29.35 -32.91 13.36
CA LEU A 51 29.23 -34.12 12.54
C LEU A 51 28.86 -33.77 11.09
N ASP A 52 29.42 -34.52 10.15
CA ASP A 52 28.99 -34.47 8.75
C ASP A 52 27.88 -35.51 8.49
N LEU A 53 26.65 -35.06 8.63
CA LEU A 53 25.39 -35.78 8.40
C LEU A 53 24.79 -35.45 7.02
N SER A 54 25.58 -34.93 6.08
CA SER A 54 25.11 -34.59 4.74
C SER A 54 24.56 -35.83 4.03
N GLY A 55 23.35 -35.72 3.48
CA GLY A 55 22.61 -36.79 2.81
C GLY A 55 22.01 -37.86 3.72
N CYS A 56 22.14 -37.75 5.05
CA CYS A 56 21.59 -38.73 5.98
C CYS A 56 20.06 -38.79 5.91
N ASP A 57 19.53 -40.00 6.06
CA ASP A 57 18.09 -40.23 6.17
C ASP A 57 17.65 -40.20 7.64
N LEU A 58 17.17 -39.03 8.08
CA LEU A 58 16.71 -38.73 9.43
C LEU A 58 15.18 -38.50 9.45
N GLU A 59 14.47 -39.12 8.51
CA GLU A 59 13.02 -38.99 8.41
C GLU A 59 12.32 -39.42 9.71
N GLY A 60 11.42 -38.58 10.20
CA GLY A 60 10.67 -38.83 11.45
C GLY A 60 11.55 -38.88 12.70
N ALA A 61 12.84 -38.52 12.62
CA ALA A 61 13.73 -38.52 13.78
C ALA A 61 13.26 -37.56 14.87
N VAL A 62 13.55 -37.91 16.12
CA VAL A 62 13.26 -37.07 17.29
C VAL A 62 14.55 -36.39 17.72
N LEU A 63 14.68 -35.11 17.39
CA LEU A 63 15.86 -34.25 17.62
C LEU A 63 15.57 -33.19 18.69
N SER A 64 14.54 -33.36 19.51
CA SER A 64 14.21 -32.45 20.60
C SER A 64 15.39 -32.24 21.53
N ARG A 65 15.79 -30.98 21.74
CA ARG A 65 16.97 -30.57 22.51
C ARG A 65 18.30 -31.16 22.02
N ALA A 66 18.37 -31.70 20.81
CA ALA A 66 19.64 -32.15 20.24
C ALA A 66 20.57 -30.95 19.98
N VAL A 67 21.87 -31.17 20.15
CA VAL A 67 22.91 -30.17 19.91
C VAL A 67 23.50 -30.43 18.54
N LEU A 68 23.27 -29.53 17.58
CA LEU A 68 23.68 -29.64 16.18
C LEU A 68 24.71 -28.55 15.81
N HIS A 69 25.36 -27.94 16.80
CA HIS A 69 26.30 -26.84 16.57
C HIS A 69 27.37 -27.20 15.54
N GLY A 70 27.46 -26.42 14.46
CA GLY A 70 28.43 -26.66 13.39
C GLY A 70 28.22 -27.94 12.57
N ALA A 71 27.12 -28.68 12.77
CA ALA A 71 26.86 -29.90 12.02
C ALA A 71 26.53 -29.59 10.54
N LYS A 72 26.87 -30.52 9.65
CA LYS A 72 26.48 -30.46 8.23
C LYS A 72 25.36 -31.44 7.97
N LEU A 73 24.23 -30.94 7.53
CA LEU A 73 23.02 -31.67 7.15
C LEU A 73 22.66 -31.38 5.69
N VAL A 74 23.67 -31.11 4.85
CA VAL A 74 23.45 -30.73 3.46
C VAL A 74 22.72 -31.85 2.72
N GLY A 75 21.54 -31.56 2.17
CA GLY A 75 20.73 -32.57 1.47
C GLY A 75 20.16 -33.69 2.36
N ALA A 76 20.23 -33.57 3.70
CA ALA A 76 19.68 -34.59 4.60
C ALA A 76 18.14 -34.65 4.51
N ASN A 77 17.57 -35.85 4.68
CA ASN A 77 16.13 -36.04 4.80
C ASN A 77 15.73 -35.88 6.27
N LEU A 78 15.02 -34.80 6.60
CA LEU A 78 14.48 -34.48 7.93
C LEU A 78 12.95 -34.38 7.87
N GLU A 79 12.32 -34.95 6.85
CA GLU A 79 10.88 -34.89 6.66
C GLU A 79 10.17 -35.45 7.90
N ARG A 80 9.11 -34.76 8.35
CA ARG A 80 8.29 -35.17 9.50
C ARG A 80 9.07 -35.36 10.81
N CYS A 81 10.31 -34.86 10.92
CA CYS A 81 11.07 -34.91 12.15
C CYS A 81 10.42 -34.06 13.26
N THR A 82 10.81 -34.32 14.50
CA THR A 82 10.42 -33.52 15.66
C THR A 82 11.64 -32.80 16.23
N MET A 83 11.63 -31.48 16.18
CA MET A 83 12.68 -30.59 16.67
C MET A 83 12.07 -29.56 17.62
N ILE A 84 12.09 -29.86 18.92
CA ILE A 84 11.69 -28.90 19.96
C ILE A 84 12.95 -28.34 20.61
N CYS A 85 13.15 -27.03 20.49
CA CYS A 85 14.35 -26.32 20.97
C CYS A 85 15.69 -26.96 20.54
N PRO A 86 15.93 -27.27 19.25
CA PRO A 86 17.23 -27.76 18.78
C PRO A 86 18.29 -26.65 18.84
N GLY A 87 19.54 -27.00 19.13
CA GLY A 87 20.68 -26.08 19.04
C GLY A 87 21.26 -26.06 17.63
N LEU A 88 20.89 -25.08 16.79
CA LEU A 88 21.27 -25.05 15.37
C LEU A 88 22.33 -23.99 15.00
N GLU A 89 23.02 -23.41 15.98
CA GLU A 89 24.09 -22.44 15.72
C GLU A 89 25.12 -22.96 14.70
N ARG A 90 25.40 -22.18 13.65
CA ARG A 90 26.36 -22.49 12.57
C ARG A 90 26.12 -23.83 11.85
N THR A 91 24.88 -24.34 11.88
CA THR A 91 24.52 -25.59 11.19
C THR A 91 24.32 -25.33 9.69
N ASP A 92 24.75 -26.27 8.84
CA ASP A 92 24.50 -26.23 7.40
C ASP A 92 23.37 -27.19 7.01
N LEU A 93 22.17 -26.66 6.85
CA LEU A 93 20.95 -27.33 6.38
C LEU A 93 20.69 -27.08 4.89
N SER A 94 21.70 -26.65 4.11
CA SER A 94 21.48 -26.31 2.70
C SER A 94 20.92 -27.51 1.93
N ARG A 95 19.84 -27.32 1.16
CA ARG A 95 19.11 -28.37 0.44
C ARG A 95 18.53 -29.50 1.31
N ALA A 96 18.50 -29.35 2.63
CA ALA A 96 17.86 -30.32 3.52
C ALA A 96 16.34 -30.32 3.29
N ARG A 97 15.70 -31.48 3.48
CA ARG A 97 14.24 -31.64 3.35
C ARG A 97 13.60 -31.71 4.71
N LEU A 98 12.89 -30.68 5.13
CA LEU A 98 12.20 -30.56 6.41
C LEU A 98 10.68 -30.56 6.27
N ARG A 99 10.16 -30.98 5.11
CA ARG A 99 8.74 -30.93 4.82
C ARG A 99 7.89 -31.59 5.91
N GLY A 100 6.88 -30.88 6.40
CA GLY A 100 5.96 -31.39 7.42
C GLY A 100 6.59 -31.64 8.79
N ALA A 101 7.82 -31.18 9.05
CA ALA A 101 8.45 -31.30 10.35
C ALA A 101 7.74 -30.45 11.42
N TYR A 102 7.87 -30.88 12.68
CA TYR A 102 7.40 -30.15 13.85
C TYR A 102 8.59 -29.45 14.51
N VAL A 103 8.66 -28.12 14.43
CA VAL A 103 9.87 -27.32 14.67
C VAL A 103 9.57 -26.20 15.68
N HIS A 104 9.19 -26.57 16.89
CA HIS A 104 8.74 -25.59 17.88
C HIS A 104 9.92 -24.88 18.57
N ALA A 105 9.83 -23.56 18.67
CA ALA A 105 10.82 -22.70 19.35
C ALA A 105 12.27 -22.96 18.91
N LEU A 106 12.48 -23.10 17.61
CA LEU A 106 13.81 -23.27 17.02
C LEU A 106 14.61 -21.97 17.16
N ALA A 107 15.88 -22.09 17.58
CA ALA A 107 16.83 -20.99 17.58
C ALA A 107 17.98 -21.32 16.62
N ALA A 108 17.97 -20.71 15.44
CA ALA A 108 19.03 -20.81 14.45
C ALA A 108 19.81 -19.51 14.40
N GLN A 109 21.13 -19.61 14.56
CA GLN A 109 22.04 -18.48 14.51
C GLN A 109 23.16 -18.75 13.52
N THR A 110 23.36 -17.86 12.55
CA THR A 110 24.41 -17.96 11.53
C THR A 110 24.40 -19.30 10.77
N SER A 111 23.21 -19.88 10.61
CA SER A 111 22.99 -21.17 9.96
C SER A 111 22.72 -20.98 8.47
N LYS A 112 22.97 -22.02 7.67
CA LYS A 112 22.64 -22.03 6.23
C LYS A 112 21.44 -22.93 5.99
N LEU A 113 20.44 -22.41 5.31
CA LEU A 113 19.24 -23.11 4.86
C LEU A 113 18.98 -22.80 3.38
N ASP A 114 20.05 -22.50 2.63
CA ASP A 114 19.93 -22.19 1.20
C ASP A 114 19.33 -23.39 0.46
N ASP A 115 18.30 -23.13 -0.35
CA ASP A 115 17.52 -24.13 -1.09
C ASP A 115 16.91 -25.24 -0.21
N ALA A 116 16.79 -25.03 1.11
CA ALA A 116 16.16 -26.00 2.00
C ALA A 116 14.64 -26.05 1.78
N ASP A 117 14.05 -27.24 1.87
CA ASP A 117 12.61 -27.44 1.79
C ASP A 117 11.99 -27.45 3.19
N LEU A 118 11.52 -26.28 3.62
CA LEU A 118 10.79 -26.02 4.86
C LEU A 118 9.27 -25.92 4.59
N SER A 119 8.76 -26.52 3.51
CA SER A 119 7.34 -26.42 3.20
C SER A 119 6.49 -27.17 4.21
N ASP A 120 5.27 -26.70 4.43
CA ASP A 120 4.28 -27.34 5.30
C ASP A 120 4.79 -27.59 6.75
N LEU A 121 5.76 -26.83 7.25
CA LEU A 121 6.19 -26.95 8.65
C LEU A 121 4.98 -26.80 9.57
N ARG A 122 4.76 -27.83 10.40
CA ARG A 122 3.51 -27.98 11.16
C ARG A 122 3.38 -26.98 12.30
N ASP A 123 4.50 -26.63 12.89
CA ASP A 123 4.60 -25.66 13.98
C ASP A 123 6.04 -25.17 14.02
N ALA A 124 6.26 -23.95 13.53
CA ALA A 124 7.48 -23.19 13.70
C ALA A 124 7.21 -21.93 14.53
N THR A 125 6.18 -21.96 15.36
CA THR A 125 5.72 -20.83 16.16
C THR A 125 6.82 -20.34 17.09
N GLY A 126 7.05 -19.03 17.11
CA GLY A 126 8.06 -18.41 17.97
C GLY A 126 9.51 -18.79 17.62
N SER A 127 9.77 -19.36 16.45
CA SER A 127 11.14 -19.66 16.02
C SER A 127 11.93 -18.37 15.77
N LEU A 128 13.21 -18.40 16.11
CA LEU A 128 14.15 -17.30 15.96
C LEU A 128 15.24 -17.66 14.96
N PHE A 129 15.32 -16.88 13.88
CA PHE A 129 16.36 -16.93 12.88
C PHE A 129 17.20 -15.65 12.98
N HIS A 130 18.49 -15.81 13.30
CA HIS A 130 19.42 -14.69 13.43
C HIS A 130 20.61 -14.87 12.49
N GLY A 131 20.82 -13.97 11.54
CA GLY A 131 21.98 -14.03 10.65
C GLY A 131 22.00 -15.24 9.72
N CYS A 132 20.84 -15.86 9.45
CA CYS A 132 20.77 -17.08 8.65
C CYS A 132 20.74 -16.78 7.14
N SER A 133 21.38 -17.65 6.35
CA SER A 133 21.21 -17.66 4.89
C SER A 133 20.06 -18.61 4.55
N MET A 134 19.05 -18.13 3.85
CA MET A 134 17.83 -18.87 3.47
C MET A 134 17.48 -18.58 2.01
N ARG A 135 18.50 -18.42 1.16
CA ARG A 135 18.31 -18.05 -0.25
C ARG A 135 17.63 -19.19 -0.99
N GLY A 136 16.58 -18.89 -1.75
CA GLY A 136 15.81 -19.91 -2.47
C GLY A 136 15.10 -20.94 -1.58
N ALA A 137 15.06 -20.74 -0.26
CA ALA A 137 14.42 -21.67 0.65
C ALA A 137 12.90 -21.72 0.39
N ASN A 138 12.32 -22.91 0.43
CA ASN A 138 10.88 -23.10 0.28
C ASN A 138 10.24 -23.18 1.67
N LEU A 139 9.54 -22.14 2.10
CA LEU A 139 8.74 -22.09 3.33
C LEU A 139 7.23 -22.18 3.03
N SER A 140 6.81 -22.51 1.82
CA SER A 140 5.39 -22.47 1.44
C SER A 140 4.49 -23.28 2.38
N GLY A 141 3.36 -22.70 2.79
CA GLY A 141 2.40 -23.33 3.72
C GLY A 141 2.88 -23.49 5.18
N ALA A 142 4.10 -23.06 5.51
CA ALA A 142 4.64 -23.21 6.87
C ALA A 142 3.87 -22.40 7.92
N GLN A 143 3.74 -22.97 9.12
CA GLN A 143 3.15 -22.32 10.29
C GLN A 143 4.24 -21.54 11.06
N LEU A 144 4.37 -20.25 10.78
CA LEU A 144 5.44 -19.36 11.28
C LEU A 144 4.89 -18.24 12.18
N ALA A 145 3.78 -18.47 12.87
CA ALA A 145 3.18 -17.46 13.75
C ALA A 145 4.17 -17.01 14.83
N GLY A 146 4.33 -15.70 15.01
CA GLY A 146 5.29 -15.13 15.96
C GLY A 146 6.76 -15.43 15.67
N ALA A 147 7.11 -16.00 14.51
CA ALA A 147 8.50 -16.23 14.14
C ALA A 147 9.25 -14.90 13.97
N THR A 148 10.52 -14.87 14.36
CA THR A 148 11.40 -13.71 14.24
C THR A 148 12.53 -14.01 13.27
N PHE A 149 12.65 -13.19 12.23
CA PHE A 149 13.77 -13.17 11.30
C PHE A 149 14.55 -11.87 11.51
N TYR A 150 15.80 -12.00 11.93
CA TYR A 150 16.69 -10.86 12.14
C TYR A 150 17.98 -11.04 11.34
N GLN A 151 18.31 -10.07 10.50
CA GLN A 151 19.53 -10.10 9.67
C GLN A 151 19.69 -11.35 8.80
N CYS A 152 18.57 -11.91 8.33
CA CYS A 152 18.56 -13.09 7.47
C CYS A 152 18.56 -12.70 5.99
N ASP A 153 19.09 -13.58 5.15
CA ASP A 153 18.97 -13.48 3.69
C ASP A 153 17.90 -14.46 3.19
N LEU A 154 16.74 -13.93 2.83
CA LEU A 154 15.58 -14.63 2.29
C LEU A 154 15.42 -14.37 0.77
N THR A 155 16.49 -13.95 0.09
CA THR A 155 16.44 -13.65 -1.34
C THR A 155 15.93 -14.84 -2.14
N GLY A 156 14.87 -14.63 -2.93
CA GLY A 156 14.24 -15.65 -3.74
C GLY A 156 13.53 -16.76 -2.95
N ALA A 157 13.35 -16.62 -1.64
CA ALA A 157 12.62 -17.60 -0.84
C ALA A 157 11.13 -17.61 -1.20
N ASP A 158 10.50 -18.79 -1.15
CA ASP A 158 9.06 -18.96 -1.32
C ASP A 158 8.39 -19.07 0.05
N MET A 159 7.64 -18.04 0.44
CA MET A 159 6.83 -17.98 1.66
C MET A 159 5.32 -17.95 1.33
N SER A 160 4.93 -18.50 0.17
CA SER A 160 3.53 -18.50 -0.28
C SER A 160 2.63 -19.29 0.68
N GLY A 161 1.46 -18.75 1.00
CA GLY A 161 0.49 -19.40 1.88
C GLY A 161 0.97 -19.61 3.33
N THR A 162 2.07 -18.96 3.74
CA THR A 162 2.58 -19.09 5.11
C THR A 162 1.66 -18.42 6.13
N ALA A 163 1.64 -18.95 7.34
CA ALA A 163 1.02 -18.31 8.49
C ALA A 163 2.06 -17.46 9.23
N LEU A 164 2.02 -16.14 9.06
CA LEU A 164 2.97 -15.18 9.60
C LEU A 164 2.33 -14.25 10.65
N GLN A 165 1.29 -14.71 11.34
CA GLN A 165 0.58 -13.85 12.28
C GLN A 165 1.51 -13.42 13.42
N GLY A 166 1.64 -12.10 13.61
CA GLY A 166 2.53 -11.51 14.62
C GLY A 166 4.01 -11.80 14.41
N ALA A 167 4.42 -12.28 13.24
CA ALA A 167 5.83 -12.50 12.93
C ALA A 167 6.58 -11.16 12.76
N GLU A 168 7.88 -11.18 12.99
CA GLU A 168 8.77 -10.03 12.85
C GLU A 168 9.88 -10.33 11.84
N ILE A 169 10.04 -9.48 10.83
CA ILE A 169 11.11 -9.55 9.85
C ILE A 169 11.87 -8.24 9.87
N ASN A 170 13.10 -8.26 10.37
CA ASN A 170 13.87 -7.06 10.66
C ASN A 170 15.29 -7.15 10.09
N GLU A 171 15.73 -6.10 9.40
CA GLU A 171 17.07 -6.01 8.80
C GLU A 171 17.39 -7.18 7.85
N CYS A 172 16.38 -7.75 7.19
CA CYS A 172 16.53 -8.90 6.29
C CYS A 172 16.58 -8.49 4.80
N LEU A 173 17.11 -9.39 3.97
CA LEU A 173 17.05 -9.31 2.52
C LEU A 173 15.89 -10.15 2.00
N LEU A 174 14.85 -9.52 1.46
CA LEU A 174 13.62 -10.11 0.92
C LEU A 174 13.50 -9.86 -0.60
N ARG A 175 14.64 -9.76 -1.32
CA ARG A 175 14.60 -9.48 -2.76
C ARG A 175 13.99 -10.68 -3.49
N SER A 176 13.00 -10.43 -4.33
CA SER A 176 12.27 -11.46 -5.08
C SER A 176 11.68 -12.58 -4.21
N THR A 177 11.39 -12.30 -2.93
CA THR A 177 10.70 -13.24 -2.04
C THR A 177 9.21 -13.28 -2.38
N THR A 178 8.63 -14.47 -2.42
CA THR A 178 7.18 -14.64 -2.64
C THR A 178 6.47 -14.81 -1.30
N LEU A 179 5.46 -13.99 -1.04
CA LEU A 179 4.56 -13.98 0.11
C LEU A 179 3.09 -14.09 -0.37
N GLY A 180 2.88 -14.63 -1.57
CA GLY A 180 1.57 -14.75 -2.18
C GLY A 180 0.61 -15.57 -1.31
N GLN A 181 -0.62 -15.09 -1.11
CA GLN A 181 -1.63 -15.73 -0.25
C GLN A 181 -1.20 -15.93 1.23
N ALA A 182 -0.10 -15.31 1.67
CA ALA A 182 0.36 -15.43 3.05
C ALA A 182 -0.61 -14.74 4.02
N GLN A 183 -0.71 -15.29 5.22
CA GLN A 183 -1.51 -14.73 6.31
C GLN A 183 -0.64 -13.80 7.16
N VAL A 184 -0.82 -12.49 7.00
CA VAL A 184 0.12 -11.46 7.47
C VAL A 184 -0.46 -10.56 8.57
N SER A 185 -1.47 -11.04 9.31
CA SER A 185 -2.06 -10.27 10.41
C SER A 185 -0.99 -9.90 11.44
N GLN A 186 -0.86 -8.61 11.74
CA GLN A 186 0.14 -8.07 12.66
C GLN A 186 1.61 -8.41 12.29
N LEU A 187 1.89 -8.82 11.04
CA LEU A 187 3.25 -8.98 10.55
C LEU A 187 3.97 -7.63 10.57
N THR A 188 5.19 -7.60 11.07
CA THR A 188 6.04 -6.40 11.04
C THR A 188 7.27 -6.63 10.18
N ILE A 189 7.39 -5.89 9.08
CA ILE A 189 8.59 -5.84 8.24
C ILE A 189 9.26 -4.48 8.41
N THR A 190 10.48 -4.46 8.95
CA THR A 190 11.20 -3.23 9.26
C THR A 190 12.64 -3.27 8.74
N LYS A 191 13.12 -2.17 8.14
CA LYS A 191 14.51 -2.04 7.64
C LYS A 191 14.94 -3.16 6.67
N CYS A 192 13.99 -3.75 5.95
CA CYS A 192 14.28 -4.81 5.00
C CYS A 192 14.41 -4.27 3.58
N SER A 193 15.15 -5.00 2.75
CA SER A 193 15.15 -4.81 1.30
C SER A 193 14.11 -5.74 0.68
N MET A 194 13.08 -5.20 0.04
CA MET A 194 11.95 -5.92 -0.55
C MET A 194 11.83 -5.75 -2.07
N THR A 195 12.93 -5.43 -2.78
CA THR A 195 12.89 -5.26 -4.24
C THR A 195 12.26 -6.48 -4.92
N GLY A 196 11.18 -6.26 -5.69
CA GLY A 196 10.47 -7.32 -6.40
C GLY A 196 9.77 -8.35 -5.50
N ALA A 197 9.56 -8.06 -4.21
CA ALA A 197 8.82 -8.95 -3.33
C ALA A 197 7.33 -9.01 -3.73
N ASP A 198 6.75 -10.20 -3.68
CA ASP A 198 5.38 -10.45 -4.14
C ASP A 198 4.45 -10.84 -3.00
N LEU A 199 3.54 -9.96 -2.60
CA LEU A 199 2.49 -10.17 -1.60
C LEU A 199 1.10 -10.36 -2.26
N THR A 200 1.03 -10.84 -3.51
CA THR A 200 -0.21 -11.02 -4.25
C THR A 200 -1.23 -11.86 -3.46
N GLY A 201 -2.41 -11.30 -3.23
CA GLY A 201 -3.49 -11.96 -2.48
C GLY A 201 -3.18 -12.28 -1.02
N ALA A 202 -2.09 -11.75 -0.45
CA ALA A 202 -1.84 -11.86 0.99
C ALA A 202 -3.00 -11.24 1.78
N SER A 203 -3.30 -11.81 2.96
CA SER A 203 -4.42 -11.35 3.79
C SER A 203 -4.02 -11.16 5.24
N GLY A 204 -4.47 -10.07 5.85
CA GLY A 204 -4.28 -9.82 7.26
C GLY A 204 -4.75 -8.46 7.71
N GLU A 205 -4.83 -8.27 9.03
CA GLU A 205 -5.13 -6.97 9.63
C GLU A 205 -3.91 -6.39 10.34
N GLY A 206 -3.66 -5.10 10.14
CA GLY A 206 -2.65 -4.35 10.90
C GLY A 206 -1.20 -4.72 10.58
N ALA A 207 -0.91 -5.22 9.38
CA ALA A 207 0.45 -5.45 8.91
C ALA A 207 1.24 -4.12 8.85
N VAL A 208 2.54 -4.16 9.11
CA VAL A 208 3.41 -2.99 9.20
C VAL A 208 4.59 -3.14 8.26
N LEU A 209 4.74 -2.20 7.33
CA LEU A 209 5.88 -2.08 6.42
C LEU A 209 6.57 -0.74 6.69
N GLN A 210 7.71 -0.76 7.39
CA GLN A 210 8.31 0.47 7.89
C GLN A 210 9.81 0.57 7.59
N ARG A 211 10.25 1.77 7.18
CA ARG A 211 11.67 2.11 6.98
C ARG A 211 12.40 1.13 6.06
N LEU A 212 11.73 0.68 5.00
CA LEU A 212 12.33 -0.24 4.02
C LEU A 212 13.53 0.44 3.35
N THR A 213 14.60 -0.33 3.14
CA THR A 213 15.87 0.20 2.62
C THR A 213 15.86 0.29 1.10
N ASP A 214 15.40 -0.77 0.44
CA ASP A 214 15.10 -0.84 -1.00
C ASP A 214 13.74 -1.52 -1.16
N ALA A 215 12.81 -0.94 -1.89
CA ALA A 215 11.48 -1.54 -2.04
C ALA A 215 10.87 -1.31 -3.42
N ASP A 216 11.68 -1.16 -4.47
CA ASP A 216 11.14 -1.03 -5.83
C ASP A 216 10.38 -2.30 -6.25
N GLU A 217 9.36 -2.13 -7.07
CA GLU A 217 8.62 -3.23 -7.72
C GLU A 217 7.93 -4.22 -6.76
N VAL A 218 7.57 -3.75 -5.54
CA VAL A 218 6.76 -4.56 -4.61
C VAL A 218 5.34 -4.76 -5.18
N THR A 219 4.87 -6.01 -5.17
CA THR A 219 3.53 -6.37 -5.62
C THR A 219 2.61 -6.66 -4.45
N LEU A 220 1.46 -6.01 -4.42
CA LEU A 220 0.37 -6.12 -3.44
C LEU A 220 -0.99 -6.35 -4.13
N THR A 221 -0.95 -6.82 -5.39
CA THR A 221 -2.15 -6.93 -6.22
C THR A 221 -3.17 -7.90 -5.60
N GLY A 222 -4.42 -7.43 -5.48
CA GLY A 222 -5.51 -8.20 -4.87
C GLY A 222 -5.31 -8.58 -3.40
N ALA A 223 -4.31 -8.02 -2.71
CA ALA A 223 -4.10 -8.29 -1.29
C ALA A 223 -5.23 -7.67 -0.43
N SER A 224 -5.56 -8.29 0.69
CA SER A 224 -6.56 -7.83 1.64
C SER A 224 -5.88 -7.45 2.96
N LEU A 225 -5.46 -6.19 3.06
CA LEU A 225 -4.58 -5.67 4.11
C LEU A 225 -5.24 -4.52 4.87
N SER A 226 -6.33 -4.83 5.57
CA SER A 226 -7.06 -3.85 6.38
C SER A 226 -6.16 -3.25 7.46
N GLY A 227 -6.16 -1.92 7.59
CA GLY A 227 -5.35 -1.23 8.59
C GLY A 227 -3.83 -1.35 8.39
N VAL A 228 -3.37 -1.69 7.17
CA VAL A 228 -1.93 -1.75 6.87
C VAL A 228 -1.26 -0.41 7.14
N ARG A 229 -0.08 -0.44 7.75
CA ARG A 229 0.73 0.75 8.04
C ARG A 229 2.00 0.72 7.21
N ILE A 230 2.14 1.68 6.31
CA ILE A 230 3.30 1.85 5.45
C ILE A 230 3.94 3.18 5.79
N SER A 231 5.18 3.17 6.30
CA SER A 231 5.84 4.43 6.67
C SER A 231 7.35 4.48 6.40
N GLY A 232 7.82 5.67 6.00
CA GLY A 232 9.25 5.90 5.75
C GLY A 232 9.82 5.06 4.61
N VAL A 233 9.03 4.84 3.56
CA VAL A 233 9.40 4.03 2.39
C VAL A 233 9.64 4.94 1.18
N ARG A 234 10.74 4.72 0.45
CA ARG A 234 10.97 5.34 -0.87
C ARG A 234 11.12 4.24 -1.89
N ALA A 235 10.27 4.24 -2.91
CA ALA A 235 10.23 3.22 -3.94
C ALA A 235 9.53 3.71 -5.21
N SER A 236 9.66 2.90 -6.25
CA SER A 236 9.02 3.07 -7.54
C SER A 236 8.36 1.76 -7.98
N GLY A 237 7.36 1.86 -8.86
CA GLY A 237 6.78 0.70 -9.53
C GLY A 237 5.98 -0.25 -8.64
N TRP A 238 5.47 0.21 -7.50
CA TRP A 238 4.59 -0.62 -6.65
C TRP A 238 3.32 -0.99 -7.40
N SER A 239 2.91 -2.26 -7.31
CA SER A 239 1.68 -2.76 -7.93
C SER A 239 0.67 -3.22 -6.89
N ALA A 240 -0.20 -2.30 -6.46
CA ALA A 240 -1.28 -2.51 -5.49
C ALA A 240 -2.67 -2.43 -6.16
N SER A 241 -2.77 -2.92 -7.40
CA SER A 241 -4.03 -2.93 -8.13
C SER A 241 -5.07 -3.80 -7.44
N GLY A 242 -6.29 -3.28 -7.27
CA GLY A 242 -7.39 -3.98 -6.59
C GLY A 242 -7.14 -4.34 -5.13
N ILE A 243 -6.14 -3.74 -4.47
CA ILE A 243 -5.88 -3.99 -3.04
C ILE A 243 -7.12 -3.58 -2.21
N HIS A 244 -7.51 -4.41 -1.25
CA HIS A 244 -8.51 -4.07 -0.25
C HIS A 244 -7.81 -3.67 1.06
N ALA A 245 -7.62 -2.36 1.25
CA ALA A 245 -6.88 -1.82 2.39
C ALA A 245 -7.65 -0.66 3.07
N PRO A 246 -8.88 -0.90 3.56
CA PRO A 246 -9.59 0.10 4.33
C PRO A 246 -8.79 0.44 5.59
N ARG A 247 -8.86 1.71 6.03
CA ARG A 247 -8.12 2.24 7.19
C ARG A 247 -6.60 2.15 7.07
N ALA A 248 -6.05 2.01 5.86
CA ALA A 248 -4.60 2.04 5.67
C ALA A 248 -3.99 3.36 6.19
N ASP A 249 -2.83 3.28 6.82
CA ASP A 249 -1.99 4.44 7.15
C ASP A 249 -0.77 4.44 6.24
N ILE A 250 -0.71 5.43 5.35
CA ILE A 250 0.37 5.64 4.40
C ILE A 250 1.00 6.97 4.76
N SER A 251 2.11 6.93 5.50
CA SER A 251 2.74 8.14 6.07
C SER A 251 4.21 8.26 5.73
N GLN A 252 4.65 9.45 5.32
CA GLN A 252 6.06 9.72 5.01
C GLN A 252 6.64 8.76 3.95
N VAL A 253 5.85 8.45 2.92
CA VAL A 253 6.28 7.59 1.81
C VAL A 253 6.54 8.40 0.54
N SER A 254 7.37 7.85 -0.35
CA SER A 254 7.52 8.30 -1.73
C SER A 254 7.35 7.09 -2.65
N LEU A 255 6.21 6.95 -3.30
CA LEU A 255 5.88 5.83 -4.19
C LEU A 255 5.60 6.35 -5.61
N ILE A 256 6.66 6.50 -6.40
CA ILE A 256 6.59 7.09 -7.74
C ILE A 256 5.97 6.09 -8.71
N GLY A 257 4.94 6.53 -9.45
CA GLY A 257 4.27 5.70 -10.46
C GLY A 257 3.55 4.47 -9.88
N ALA A 258 3.23 4.48 -8.58
CA ALA A 258 2.58 3.35 -7.94
C ALA A 258 1.18 3.11 -8.50
N ASN A 259 0.84 1.85 -8.73
CA ASN A 259 -0.45 1.44 -9.25
C ASN A 259 -1.40 1.02 -8.13
N PHE A 260 -2.39 1.87 -7.83
CA PHE A 260 -3.53 1.64 -6.95
C PHE A 260 -4.87 1.58 -7.73
N SER A 261 -4.86 1.19 -9.01
CA SER A 261 -6.07 1.13 -9.82
C SER A 261 -7.10 0.17 -9.19
N GLY A 262 -8.33 0.65 -8.97
CA GLY A 262 -9.40 -0.13 -8.34
C GLY A 262 -9.15 -0.49 -6.87
N ALA A 263 -8.17 0.14 -6.21
CA ALA A 263 -7.89 -0.07 -4.80
C ALA A 263 -9.05 0.43 -3.92
N ASP A 264 -9.38 -0.31 -2.87
CA ASP A 264 -10.20 0.18 -1.76
C ASP A 264 -9.30 0.74 -0.66
N LEU A 265 -9.26 2.07 -0.59
CA LEU A 265 -8.56 2.89 0.39
C LEU A 265 -9.56 3.68 1.24
N SER A 266 -10.76 3.13 1.46
CA SER A 266 -11.78 3.75 2.31
C SER A 266 -11.23 4.00 3.72
N GLN A 267 -11.43 5.20 4.25
CA GLN A 267 -10.94 5.64 5.56
C GLN A 267 -9.40 5.63 5.68
N ALA A 268 -8.67 5.52 4.58
CA ALA A 268 -7.21 5.59 4.61
C ALA A 268 -6.72 6.98 5.04
N ARG A 269 -5.55 7.00 5.68
CA ARG A 269 -4.80 8.21 6.00
C ARG A 269 -3.55 8.25 5.12
N ILE A 270 -3.45 9.24 4.26
CA ILE A 270 -2.27 9.52 3.45
C ILE A 270 -1.67 10.83 3.96
N VAL A 271 -0.54 10.77 4.65
CA VAL A 271 0.03 11.91 5.39
C VAL A 271 1.49 12.12 4.99
N GLU A 272 1.89 13.36 4.71
CA GLU A 272 3.29 13.71 4.40
C GLU A 272 3.90 12.82 3.30
N SER A 273 3.09 12.42 2.31
CA SER A 273 3.46 11.39 1.34
C SER A 273 3.52 11.93 -0.09
N ALA A 274 4.40 11.37 -0.90
CA ALA A 274 4.55 11.68 -2.32
C ALA A 274 4.17 10.47 -3.18
N LEU A 275 3.15 10.64 -4.00
CA LEU A 275 2.60 9.66 -4.93
C LEU A 275 2.55 10.27 -6.36
N PRO A 276 3.67 10.81 -6.88
CA PRO A 276 3.66 11.42 -8.21
C PRO A 276 3.39 10.35 -9.27
N ASP A 277 2.59 10.71 -10.26
CA ASP A 277 2.18 9.84 -11.38
C ASP A 277 1.52 8.52 -10.94
N ALA A 278 1.03 8.46 -9.69
CA ALA A 278 0.35 7.28 -9.20
C ALA A 278 -0.97 7.04 -9.95
N ASN A 279 -1.26 5.78 -10.25
CA ASN A 279 -2.51 5.38 -10.88
C ASN A 279 -3.52 5.00 -9.80
N LEU A 280 -4.54 5.82 -9.57
CA LEU A 280 -5.68 5.57 -8.69
C LEU A 280 -7.00 5.44 -9.48
N THR A 281 -6.96 5.05 -10.76
CA THR A 281 -8.17 4.95 -11.59
C THR A 281 -9.21 4.03 -10.93
N GLY A 282 -10.43 4.52 -10.74
CA GLY A 282 -11.52 3.75 -10.13
C GLY A 282 -11.30 3.37 -8.66
N ALA A 283 -10.30 3.95 -7.97
CA ALA A 283 -10.07 3.69 -6.56
C ALA A 283 -11.22 4.24 -5.69
N ILE A 284 -11.40 3.64 -4.51
CA ILE A 284 -12.38 4.03 -3.51
C ILE A 284 -11.64 4.71 -2.35
N LEU A 285 -11.96 5.97 -2.11
CA LEU A 285 -11.33 6.88 -1.13
C LEU A 285 -12.39 7.45 -0.17
N HIS A 286 -13.48 6.72 0.07
CA HIS A 286 -14.58 7.19 0.93
C HIS A 286 -14.09 7.47 2.35
N ALA A 287 -14.40 8.66 2.87
CA ALA A 287 -13.97 9.13 4.19
C ALA A 287 -12.45 9.04 4.45
N ALA A 288 -11.64 8.98 3.39
CA ALA A 288 -10.19 9.02 3.51
C ALA A 288 -9.69 10.44 3.82
N SER A 289 -8.45 10.55 4.29
CA SER A 289 -7.78 11.82 4.52
C SER A 289 -6.44 11.84 3.81
N ILE A 290 -6.20 12.90 3.03
CA ILE A 290 -4.94 13.21 2.36
C ILE A 290 -4.45 14.54 2.94
N LEU A 291 -3.34 14.50 3.69
CA LEU A 291 -2.81 15.66 4.41
C LEU A 291 -1.35 15.90 4.02
N SER A 292 -1.00 17.15 3.71
CA SER A 292 0.38 17.58 3.44
C SER A 292 1.11 16.68 2.42
N SER A 293 0.38 16.22 1.39
CA SER A 293 0.83 15.17 0.47
C SER A 293 0.85 15.65 -0.98
N SER A 294 1.65 14.99 -1.82
CA SER A 294 1.80 15.29 -3.25
C SER A 294 1.29 14.12 -4.09
N LEU A 295 0.32 14.39 -4.96
CA LEU A 295 -0.23 13.51 -5.97
C LEU A 295 -0.14 14.20 -7.35
N VAL A 296 0.98 14.86 -7.62
CA VAL A 296 1.21 15.57 -8.89
C VAL A 296 1.19 14.57 -10.04
N GLY A 297 0.43 14.88 -11.10
CA GLY A 297 0.30 14.01 -12.27
C GLY A 297 -0.48 12.69 -12.02
N ALA A 298 -0.96 12.46 -10.80
CA ALA A 298 -1.67 11.22 -10.47
C ALA A 298 -2.99 11.11 -11.25
N ASN A 299 -3.36 9.87 -11.60
CA ASN A 299 -4.60 9.58 -12.29
C ASN A 299 -5.66 9.05 -11.32
N LEU A 300 -6.61 9.91 -10.94
CA LEU A 300 -7.78 9.61 -10.11
C LEU A 300 -9.08 9.51 -10.95
N SER A 301 -8.98 9.28 -12.26
CA SER A 301 -10.16 9.24 -13.12
C SER A 301 -11.11 8.11 -12.71
N ASN A 302 -12.41 8.40 -12.70
CA ASN A 302 -13.48 7.50 -12.22
C ASN A 302 -13.35 7.04 -10.76
N ALA A 303 -12.42 7.58 -9.97
CA ALA A 303 -12.32 7.26 -8.56
C ALA A 303 -13.47 7.91 -7.75
N GLN A 304 -13.72 7.37 -6.57
CA GLN A 304 -14.81 7.79 -5.69
C GLN A 304 -14.25 8.26 -4.35
N GLY A 305 -14.68 9.42 -3.88
CA GLY A 305 -14.17 10.07 -2.66
C GLY A 305 -15.27 10.80 -1.91
N GLU A 306 -16.41 10.13 -1.67
CA GLU A 306 -17.44 10.68 -0.78
C GLU A 306 -16.87 10.97 0.61
N ASN A 307 -17.10 12.19 1.12
CA ASN A 307 -16.52 12.69 2.37
C ASN A 307 -14.97 12.63 2.43
N LEU A 308 -14.29 12.66 1.28
CA LEU A 308 -12.83 12.72 1.24
C LEU A 308 -12.33 14.07 1.78
N HIS A 309 -11.30 14.04 2.63
CA HIS A 309 -10.65 15.24 3.17
C HIS A 309 -9.26 15.41 2.57
N VAL A 310 -9.04 16.46 1.80
CA VAL A 310 -7.73 16.82 1.25
C VAL A 310 -7.29 18.16 1.84
N VAL A 311 -6.12 18.22 2.47
CA VAL A 311 -5.64 19.42 3.16
C VAL A 311 -4.16 19.63 2.86
N GLU A 312 -3.77 20.87 2.56
CA GLU A 312 -2.37 21.29 2.37
C GLU A 312 -1.61 20.42 1.35
N SER A 313 -2.30 19.92 0.33
CA SER A 313 -1.78 18.91 -0.59
C SER A 313 -1.64 19.45 -2.01
N SER A 314 -0.96 18.71 -2.89
CA SER A 314 -0.79 19.08 -4.29
C SER A 314 -1.31 17.98 -5.21
N LEU A 315 -2.30 18.31 -6.03
CA LEU A 315 -2.84 17.51 -7.13
C LEU A 315 -2.68 18.26 -8.46
N ARG A 316 -1.55 18.96 -8.64
CA ARG A 316 -1.26 19.66 -9.89
C ARG A 316 -1.21 18.67 -11.04
N GLU A 317 -1.81 19.05 -12.17
CA GLU A 317 -1.81 18.24 -13.40
C GLU A 317 -2.42 16.83 -13.21
N ALA A 318 -3.07 16.57 -12.08
CA ALA A 318 -3.74 15.31 -11.82
C ALA A 318 -4.99 15.14 -12.70
N ASP A 319 -5.32 13.89 -13.04
CA ASP A 319 -6.53 13.55 -13.77
C ASP A 319 -7.64 13.10 -12.82
N LEU A 320 -8.63 13.95 -12.61
CA LEU A 320 -9.86 13.74 -11.83
C LEU A 320 -11.10 13.64 -12.74
N THR A 321 -10.92 13.26 -14.01
CA THR A 321 -12.02 13.09 -14.96
C THR A 321 -13.04 12.08 -14.41
N GLN A 322 -14.32 12.46 -14.37
CA GLN A 322 -15.42 11.65 -13.81
C GLN A 322 -15.23 11.23 -12.34
N PHE A 323 -14.35 11.91 -11.59
CA PHE A 323 -14.20 11.66 -10.16
C PHE A 323 -15.47 12.03 -9.40
N THR A 324 -15.89 11.22 -8.43
CA THR A 324 -17.07 11.48 -7.60
C THR A 324 -16.67 11.85 -6.18
N GLY A 325 -16.64 13.14 -5.87
CA GLY A 325 -16.26 13.73 -4.58
C GLY A 325 -17.43 14.37 -3.84
N ARG A 326 -18.54 13.66 -3.64
CA ARG A 326 -19.71 14.22 -2.94
C ARG A 326 -19.37 14.55 -1.50
N CYS A 327 -19.75 15.75 -1.04
CA CYS A 327 -19.46 16.23 0.31
C CYS A 327 -17.95 16.25 0.68
N MET A 328 -17.05 16.19 -0.31
CA MET A 328 -15.61 16.23 -0.05
C MET A 328 -15.18 17.63 0.41
N THR A 329 -14.07 17.70 1.15
CA THR A 329 -13.44 18.97 1.51
C THR A 329 -12.03 19.02 0.96
N MET A 330 -11.67 20.10 0.28
CA MET A 330 -10.31 20.43 -0.13
C MET A 330 -9.94 21.76 0.50
N ARG A 331 -8.86 21.78 1.29
CA ARG A 331 -8.34 23.01 1.90
C ARG A 331 -6.90 23.23 1.48
N ASP A 332 -6.55 24.46 1.12
CA ASP A 332 -5.17 24.88 0.82
C ASP A 332 -4.46 23.92 -0.14
N THR A 333 -5.20 23.47 -1.16
CA THR A 333 -4.77 22.41 -2.06
C THR A 333 -4.50 22.96 -3.47
N GLY A 334 -3.38 22.53 -4.07
CA GLY A 334 -3.01 22.92 -5.42
C GLY A 334 -3.59 21.97 -6.48
N LEU A 335 -4.45 22.47 -7.35
CA LEU A 335 -5.09 21.79 -8.49
C LEU A 335 -4.76 22.49 -9.82
N LYS A 336 -3.66 23.24 -9.90
CA LYS A 336 -3.25 23.94 -11.12
C LYS A 336 -3.19 22.95 -12.29
N GLN A 337 -3.86 23.29 -13.39
CA GLN A 337 -3.95 22.48 -14.61
C GLN A 337 -4.49 21.04 -14.41
N ALA A 338 -5.20 20.78 -13.31
CA ALA A 338 -5.85 19.50 -13.10
C ALA A 338 -6.97 19.28 -14.14
N ARG A 339 -7.12 18.04 -14.60
CA ARG A 339 -8.19 17.64 -15.52
C ARG A 339 -9.37 17.16 -14.69
N MET A 340 -10.48 17.88 -14.67
CA MET A 340 -11.63 17.63 -13.79
C MET A 340 -12.93 17.53 -14.61
N ARG A 341 -12.85 16.99 -15.83
CA ARG A 341 -14.00 16.91 -16.75
C ARG A 341 -15.09 16.02 -16.19
N GLY A 342 -16.31 16.53 -16.12
CA GLY A 342 -17.46 15.80 -15.59
C GLY A 342 -17.32 15.40 -14.11
N ILE A 343 -16.43 16.04 -13.36
CA ILE A 343 -16.27 15.76 -11.93
C ILE A 343 -17.58 16.03 -11.17
N ASN A 344 -17.90 15.19 -10.20
CA ASN A 344 -19.06 15.38 -9.32
C ASN A 344 -18.63 15.86 -7.94
N LEU A 345 -18.78 17.16 -7.70
CA LEU A 345 -18.45 17.86 -6.46
C LEU A 345 -19.73 18.36 -5.75
N TYR A 346 -20.81 17.60 -5.83
CA TYR A 346 -22.05 17.93 -5.13
C TYR A 346 -21.81 18.15 -3.63
N ARG A 347 -22.17 19.33 -3.13
CA ARG A 347 -21.93 19.77 -1.73
C ARG A 347 -20.47 19.74 -1.27
N ALA A 348 -19.52 19.76 -2.20
CA ALA A 348 -18.10 19.84 -1.85
C ALA A 348 -17.73 21.24 -1.33
N MET A 349 -16.65 21.30 -0.55
CA MET A 349 -16.07 22.55 -0.05
C MET A 349 -14.61 22.65 -0.51
N LEU A 350 -14.31 23.64 -1.34
CA LEU A 350 -12.97 23.92 -1.84
C LEU A 350 -12.56 25.30 -1.34
N THR A 351 -11.68 25.36 -0.35
CA THR A 351 -11.36 26.61 0.36
C THR A 351 -9.88 26.82 0.56
N GLY A 352 -9.43 28.08 0.54
CA GLY A 352 -8.09 28.47 0.96
C GLY A 352 -8.11 29.48 2.09
N ASP A 353 -7.04 29.53 2.89
CA ASP A 353 -6.74 30.63 3.80
C ASP A 353 -5.29 31.16 3.60
N PRO A 354 -5.10 32.28 2.85
CA PRO A 354 -6.13 33.07 2.18
C PRO A 354 -6.79 32.28 1.03
N PRO A 355 -7.96 32.68 0.50
CA PRO A 355 -8.67 31.95 -0.56
C PRO A 355 -7.80 31.53 -1.77
N ARG A 356 -6.79 32.33 -2.12
CA ARG A 356 -5.83 32.02 -3.19
C ARG A 356 -4.91 30.83 -2.92
N ALA A 357 -4.80 30.38 -1.67
CA ALA A 357 -4.06 29.17 -1.31
C ALA A 357 -4.70 27.91 -1.91
N MET A 358 -6.01 27.93 -2.18
CA MET A 358 -6.68 26.94 -3.01
C MET A 358 -6.54 27.35 -4.49
N CYS A 359 -5.71 26.62 -5.24
CA CYS A 359 -5.34 27.01 -6.61
C CYS A 359 -5.90 26.05 -7.65
N LEU A 360 -6.89 26.49 -8.43
CA LEU A 360 -7.47 25.79 -9.60
C LEU A 360 -7.11 26.51 -10.92
N ALA A 361 -5.99 27.27 -10.94
CA ALA A 361 -5.60 28.01 -12.13
C ALA A 361 -5.40 27.07 -13.34
N GLY A 362 -6.08 27.37 -14.45
CA GLY A 362 -6.07 26.56 -15.67
C GLY A 362 -6.67 25.16 -15.55
N ALA A 363 -7.41 24.86 -14.47
CA ALA A 363 -8.07 23.57 -14.31
C ALA A 363 -9.22 23.40 -15.32
N ASP A 364 -9.42 22.18 -15.81
CA ASP A 364 -10.49 21.86 -16.76
C ASP A 364 -11.68 21.22 -16.04
N LEU A 365 -12.67 22.02 -15.70
CA LEU A 365 -13.92 21.65 -15.05
C LEU A 365 -15.08 21.54 -16.06
N THR A 366 -14.81 21.25 -17.34
CA THR A 366 -15.87 21.12 -18.35
C THR A 366 -16.92 20.09 -17.91
N GLY A 367 -18.19 20.47 -17.89
CA GLY A 367 -19.31 19.60 -17.48
C GLY A 367 -19.32 19.22 -15.99
N ALA A 368 -18.53 19.89 -15.14
CA ALA A 368 -18.47 19.60 -13.71
C ALA A 368 -19.82 19.82 -13.01
N ILE A 369 -20.16 18.96 -12.06
CA ILE A 369 -21.32 19.12 -11.16
C ILE A 369 -20.82 19.79 -9.88
N LEU A 370 -21.10 21.08 -9.74
CA LEU A 370 -20.74 21.94 -8.61
C LEU A 370 -21.97 22.30 -7.76
N VAL A 371 -23.05 21.52 -7.88
CA VAL A 371 -24.33 21.82 -7.23
C VAL A 371 -24.17 21.88 -5.71
N GLN A 372 -24.58 23.00 -5.11
CA GLN A 372 -24.41 23.29 -3.67
C GLN A 372 -22.95 23.28 -3.18
N ALA A 373 -21.97 23.36 -4.07
CA ALA A 373 -20.56 23.46 -3.67
C ALA A 373 -20.23 24.84 -3.09
N TYR A 374 -19.28 24.88 -2.15
CA TYR A 374 -18.68 26.12 -1.65
C TYR A 374 -17.26 26.23 -2.21
N ILE A 375 -16.96 27.32 -2.91
CA ILE A 375 -15.69 27.54 -3.61
C ILE A 375 -15.12 28.89 -3.20
N ALA A 376 -13.94 28.87 -2.58
CA ALA A 376 -13.12 30.04 -2.27
C ALA A 376 -11.70 29.75 -2.73
N ALA A 377 -11.43 30.05 -4.00
CA ALA A 377 -10.24 29.60 -4.71
C ALA A 377 -9.82 30.54 -5.85
N ASP A 378 -8.55 30.44 -6.23
CA ASP A 378 -8.03 30.99 -7.49
C ASP A 378 -8.43 30.08 -8.67
N LEU A 379 -9.23 30.60 -9.60
CA LEU A 379 -9.73 29.92 -10.79
C LEU A 379 -9.25 30.65 -12.07
N ASN A 380 -8.11 31.33 -12.01
CA ASN A 380 -7.57 32.05 -13.16
C ASN A 380 -7.42 31.14 -14.39
N GLY A 381 -8.03 31.52 -15.50
CA GLY A 381 -7.99 30.74 -16.75
C GLY A 381 -8.64 29.35 -16.66
N ALA A 382 -9.42 29.06 -15.62
CA ALA A 382 -10.09 27.77 -15.49
C ALA A 382 -11.21 27.62 -16.54
N ASN A 383 -11.40 26.41 -17.05
CA ASN A 383 -12.47 26.09 -17.99
C ASN A 383 -13.65 25.47 -17.25
N LEU A 384 -14.76 26.19 -17.13
CA LEU A 384 -16.02 25.76 -16.51
C LEU A 384 -17.16 25.64 -17.54
N ARG A 385 -16.84 25.39 -18.82
CA ARG A 385 -17.85 25.23 -19.86
C ARG A 385 -18.86 24.15 -19.49
N GLU A 386 -20.14 24.44 -19.66
CA GLU A 386 -21.26 23.52 -19.39
C GLU A 386 -21.30 22.99 -17.94
N ALA A 387 -20.57 23.61 -17.01
CA ALA A 387 -20.58 23.22 -15.61
C ALA A 387 -21.94 23.55 -14.97
N ASN A 388 -22.43 22.66 -14.10
CA ASN A 388 -23.63 22.87 -13.32
C ASN A 388 -23.28 23.38 -11.92
N GLY A 389 -23.25 24.70 -11.75
CA GLY A 389 -23.03 25.41 -10.50
C GLY A 389 -24.31 25.85 -9.78
N ALA A 390 -25.44 25.18 -9.99
CA ALA A 390 -26.69 25.56 -9.34
C ALA A 390 -26.56 25.55 -7.80
N TYR A 391 -27.08 26.58 -7.13
CA TYR A 391 -27.01 26.75 -5.67
C TYR A 391 -25.59 26.79 -5.07
N SER A 392 -24.56 26.91 -5.91
CA SER A 392 -23.19 27.00 -5.44
C SER A 392 -22.89 28.37 -4.82
N ARG A 393 -21.82 28.43 -4.03
CA ARG A 393 -21.32 29.67 -3.45
C ARG A 393 -19.87 29.90 -3.85
N PHE A 394 -19.62 31.00 -4.55
CA PHE A 394 -18.28 31.49 -4.84
C PHE A 394 -17.98 32.65 -3.89
N SER A 395 -16.88 32.57 -3.15
CA SER A 395 -16.53 33.55 -2.12
C SER A 395 -15.05 33.90 -2.20
N GLN A 396 -14.75 35.17 -2.46
CA GLN A 396 -13.38 35.66 -2.60
C GLN A 396 -12.57 34.91 -3.68
N SER A 397 -13.26 34.38 -4.68
CA SER A 397 -12.65 33.66 -5.79
C SER A 397 -12.15 34.59 -6.89
N ASP A 398 -11.14 34.15 -7.63
CA ASP A 398 -10.61 34.87 -8.79
C ASP A 398 -10.92 34.08 -10.07
N LEU A 399 -11.85 34.56 -10.88
CA LEU A 399 -12.28 33.95 -12.14
C LEU A 399 -11.60 34.61 -13.36
N THR A 400 -10.55 35.41 -13.16
CA THR A 400 -9.92 36.14 -14.27
C THR A 400 -9.53 35.21 -15.43
N GLY A 401 -10.02 35.50 -16.65
CA GLY A 401 -9.77 34.68 -17.85
C GLY A 401 -10.50 33.33 -17.89
N ALA A 402 -11.38 33.03 -16.95
CA ALA A 402 -12.12 31.76 -16.92
C ALA A 402 -13.19 31.68 -18.04
N ASP A 403 -13.48 30.47 -18.52
CA ASP A 403 -14.55 30.21 -19.47
C ASP A 403 -15.77 29.57 -18.78
N LEU A 404 -16.88 30.32 -18.66
CA LEU A 404 -18.15 29.84 -18.09
C LEU A 404 -19.18 29.52 -19.18
N SER A 405 -18.80 29.37 -20.45
CA SER A 405 -19.77 29.26 -21.55
C SER A 405 -20.72 28.07 -21.35
N GLY A 406 -22.03 28.32 -21.41
CA GLY A 406 -23.09 27.32 -21.20
C GLY A 406 -23.24 26.86 -19.75
N ALA A 407 -22.54 27.45 -18.79
CA ALA A 407 -22.64 27.04 -17.40
C ALA A 407 -24.00 27.41 -16.78
N ASN A 408 -24.55 26.49 -15.98
CA ASN A 408 -25.76 26.74 -15.20
C ASN A 408 -25.39 27.31 -13.83
N MET A 409 -25.68 28.59 -13.59
CA MET A 409 -25.40 29.29 -12.33
C MET A 409 -26.67 29.63 -11.54
N TYR A 410 -27.77 28.91 -11.78
CA TYR A 410 -29.07 29.13 -11.13
C TYR A 410 -28.96 29.16 -9.60
N GLN A 411 -29.44 30.24 -8.98
CA GLN A 411 -29.39 30.45 -7.52
C GLN A 411 -28.00 30.35 -6.89
N SER A 412 -26.93 30.52 -7.68
CA SER A 412 -25.59 30.66 -7.13
C SER A 412 -25.41 32.04 -6.47
N THR A 413 -24.54 32.08 -5.45
CA THR A 413 -24.22 33.28 -4.68
C THR A 413 -22.75 33.63 -4.85
N TRP A 414 -22.45 34.84 -5.33
CA TRP A 414 -21.08 35.30 -5.57
C TRP A 414 -20.78 36.47 -4.64
N VAL A 415 -19.71 36.35 -3.82
CA VAL A 415 -19.32 37.37 -2.84
C VAL A 415 -17.85 37.71 -3.02
N LYS A 416 -17.55 38.96 -3.38
CA LYS A 416 -16.16 39.44 -3.61
C LYS A 416 -15.42 38.62 -4.67
N VAL A 417 -16.09 38.26 -5.76
CA VAL A 417 -15.51 37.44 -6.84
C VAL A 417 -14.92 38.37 -7.91
N THR A 418 -13.68 38.13 -8.33
CA THR A 418 -13.05 38.90 -9.42
C THR A 418 -13.38 38.26 -10.76
N CYS A 419 -13.93 39.04 -11.70
CA CYS A 419 -14.37 38.54 -13.00
C CYS A 419 -13.83 39.44 -14.14
N GLN A 420 -12.53 39.41 -14.39
CA GLN A 420 -11.91 40.09 -15.53
C GLN A 420 -11.75 39.12 -16.71
N GLU A 421 -12.10 39.54 -17.92
CA GLU A 421 -11.90 38.74 -19.15
C GLU A 421 -12.57 37.36 -19.10
N VAL A 422 -13.72 37.26 -18.43
CA VAL A 422 -14.47 36.00 -18.27
C VAL A 422 -15.41 35.79 -19.45
N SER A 423 -15.40 34.59 -20.05
CA SER A 423 -16.42 34.22 -21.03
C SER A 423 -17.70 33.79 -20.30
N VAL A 424 -18.83 34.41 -20.65
CA VAL A 424 -20.14 34.17 -20.00
C VAL A 424 -21.24 33.83 -21.01
N ALA A 425 -20.87 33.38 -22.20
CA ALA A 425 -21.83 33.04 -23.26
C ALA A 425 -22.81 31.94 -22.81
N GLY A 426 -24.12 32.14 -22.99
CA GLY A 426 -25.12 31.15 -22.61
C GLY A 426 -25.23 30.84 -21.11
N VAL A 427 -24.63 31.64 -20.21
CA VAL A 427 -24.72 31.45 -18.76
C VAL A 427 -26.14 31.72 -18.26
N GLN A 428 -26.72 30.77 -17.53
CA GLN A 428 -28.01 30.95 -16.87
C GLN A 428 -27.82 31.70 -15.53
N ALA A 429 -28.51 32.84 -15.38
CA ALA A 429 -28.17 33.93 -14.46
C ALA A 429 -27.92 33.55 -12.97
N PRO A 430 -26.95 34.21 -12.30
CA PRO A 430 -26.79 34.18 -10.85
C PRO A 430 -27.76 35.16 -10.16
N ILE A 431 -28.14 34.90 -8.90
CA ILE A 431 -29.16 35.68 -8.18
C ILE A 431 -28.55 36.75 -7.23
N PHE A 432 -27.24 36.70 -6.93
CA PHE A 432 -26.61 37.68 -6.04
C PHE A 432 -25.24 38.14 -6.53
N ILE A 433 -25.17 39.39 -7.01
CA ILE A 433 -23.99 40.01 -7.64
C ILE A 433 -23.41 41.12 -6.75
N ASP A 434 -23.43 40.98 -5.42
CA ASP A 434 -22.80 42.00 -4.57
C ASP A 434 -21.26 41.96 -4.76
N ARG A 435 -20.73 43.01 -5.41
CA ARG A 435 -19.29 43.28 -5.58
C ARG A 435 -18.54 42.24 -6.41
N CYS A 436 -18.91 42.09 -7.69
CA CYS A 436 -18.12 41.34 -8.69
C CYS A 436 -17.46 42.30 -9.72
N PRO A 437 -16.23 42.81 -9.48
CA PRO A 437 -15.55 43.72 -10.40
C PRO A 437 -15.28 43.07 -11.77
N GLY A 438 -15.45 43.83 -12.85
CA GLY A 438 -15.16 43.40 -14.23
C GLY A 438 -16.25 42.58 -14.92
N LEU A 439 -17.26 42.09 -14.18
CA LEU A 439 -18.28 41.19 -14.75
C LEU A 439 -19.12 41.86 -15.85
N ILE A 440 -19.57 43.11 -15.64
CA ILE A 440 -20.38 43.86 -16.62
C ILE A 440 -19.55 44.13 -17.89
N GLU A 441 -18.29 44.53 -17.74
CA GLU A 441 -17.40 44.81 -18.87
C GLU A 441 -17.12 43.55 -19.68
N SER A 442 -16.89 42.42 -19.01
CA SER A 442 -16.69 41.12 -19.66
C SER A 442 -17.96 40.69 -20.41
N ALA A 443 -19.14 40.84 -19.79
CA ALA A 443 -20.41 40.51 -20.42
C ALA A 443 -20.70 41.38 -21.67
N LYS A 444 -20.39 42.69 -21.62
CA LYS A 444 -20.57 43.62 -22.75
C LYS A 444 -19.65 43.32 -23.93
N LYS A 445 -18.48 42.72 -23.69
CA LYS A 445 -17.54 42.31 -24.75
C LYS A 445 -17.94 41.00 -25.42
N SER A 446 -18.82 40.20 -24.81
CA SER A 446 -19.30 38.95 -25.39
C SER A 446 -20.25 39.24 -26.55
N GLN A 447 -19.90 38.82 -27.76
CA GLN A 447 -20.70 39.00 -28.99
C GLN A 447 -21.69 37.85 -29.23
N GLU A 448 -21.88 36.95 -28.26
CA GLU A 448 -22.64 35.71 -28.42
C GLU A 448 -24.09 35.81 -27.89
N ASP A 449 -24.96 34.99 -28.48
CA ASP A 449 -26.41 35.02 -28.26
C ASP A 449 -26.78 34.79 -26.79
N GLY A 450 -27.58 35.71 -26.21
CA GLY A 450 -27.96 35.69 -24.79
C GLY A 450 -27.10 36.55 -23.84
N ALA A 451 -25.92 37.01 -24.26
CA ALA A 451 -25.12 37.96 -23.47
C ALA A 451 -25.86 39.29 -23.24
N GLU A 452 -26.62 39.78 -24.24
CA GLU A 452 -27.44 41.00 -24.11
C GLU A 452 -28.52 40.87 -23.03
N LYS A 453 -29.18 39.70 -22.94
CA LYS A 453 -30.19 39.43 -21.89
C LYS A 453 -29.55 39.43 -20.50
N PHE A 454 -28.35 38.87 -20.39
CA PHE A 454 -27.57 38.86 -19.16
C PHE A 454 -27.15 40.28 -18.74
N VAL A 455 -26.62 41.08 -19.66
CA VAL A 455 -26.26 42.49 -19.41
C VAL A 455 -27.50 43.28 -18.99
N SER A 456 -28.61 43.16 -19.71
CA SER A 456 -29.87 43.86 -19.38
C SER A 456 -30.40 43.48 -18.01
N PHE A 457 -30.32 42.21 -17.62
CA PHE A 457 -30.70 41.75 -16.29
C PHE A 457 -29.82 42.37 -15.20
N ILE A 458 -28.49 42.38 -15.38
CA ILE A 458 -27.56 42.96 -14.40
C ILE A 458 -27.78 44.47 -14.26
N GLU A 459 -27.90 45.20 -15.37
CA GLU A 459 -28.12 46.65 -15.34
C GLU A 459 -29.46 47.00 -14.68
N GLY A 460 -30.54 46.26 -14.98
CA GLY A 460 -31.85 46.43 -14.35
C GLY A 460 -31.83 46.16 -12.84
N LEU A 461 -31.16 45.07 -12.41
CA LEU A 461 -31.01 44.74 -10.99
C LEU A 461 -30.15 45.78 -10.25
N GLY A 462 -29.07 46.26 -10.88
CA GLY A 462 -28.21 47.29 -10.34
C GLY A 462 -28.97 48.60 -10.08
N LEU A 463 -29.87 48.99 -10.98
CA LEU A 463 -30.75 50.15 -10.80
C LEU A 463 -31.75 49.97 -9.65
N LEU A 464 -32.34 48.78 -9.51
CA LEU A 464 -33.24 48.44 -8.39
C LEU A 464 -32.50 48.52 -7.04
N LEU A 465 -31.31 47.93 -6.95
CA LEU A 465 -30.49 47.94 -5.73
C LEU A 465 -29.96 49.35 -5.40
N ALA A 466 -29.63 50.16 -6.41
CA ALA A 466 -29.23 51.56 -6.22
C ALA A 466 -30.41 52.44 -5.73
N GLY A 467 -31.64 52.12 -6.14
CA GLY A 467 -32.86 52.80 -5.68
C GLY A 467 -33.13 52.58 -4.19
N GLU A 468 -32.86 51.38 -3.67
CA GLU A 468 -33.08 51.02 -2.26
C GLU A 468 -31.88 51.34 -1.33
N ARG A 469 -30.68 51.59 -1.88
CA ARG A 469 -29.48 51.98 -1.09
C ARG A 469 -29.49 53.42 -0.57
N LYS A 470 -30.56 54.20 -0.76
CA LYS A 470 -30.78 55.48 -0.03
C LYS A 470 -31.11 55.20 1.44
N GLY A 471 -30.18 54.67 2.23
CA GLY A 471 -30.38 54.54 3.68
C GLY A 471 -29.55 53.51 4.46
N SER A 472 -28.62 52.77 3.85
CA SER A 472 -27.81 51.78 4.57
C SER A 472 -26.33 52.06 4.35
N THR A 473 -25.72 52.76 5.31
CA THR A 473 -24.26 52.91 5.50
C THR A 473 -23.59 51.63 5.94
#